data_AF-A0A835YQG1-F1
#
_entry.id   AF-A0A835YQG1-F1
#
_cell.length_a   1.000
_cell.length_b   1.000
_cell.length_c   1.000
_cell.angle_alpha   90.00
_cell.angle_beta   90.00
_cell.angle_gamma   90.00
#
_symmetry.space_group_name_H-M   'P 1'
#
loop_
_entity.id
_entity.type
_entity.pdbx_description
1 polymer ?
#
loop_
_entity_poly.entity_id
_entity_poly.type
_entity_poly.pdbx_seq_one_letter_code
_entity_poly.pdbx_strand_id
1 'polypeptide(L)'
;MQRPHKRPRLNDDAPRCIAALSLPPLACVTLEDAINSSYDNISSKSVHAQAGPLYIDCDNAMTLSSIDTSYTPLYFSNSNQATLMKKCVICHEDKPDSEYYAHHGCKYGVDSKCKKCKVVANRTRNQFKASLKPPKPVEEIPSHEVCSICDENKPLEEFYPHANCKYGVDSKCKECKLKADKEYHQFKASLRSQKPERSTTEQECSGCHLVKPVEEFYVSSALKFGYVLRCKVCAADVQREEKKTLHGFLRGLWNGSKSTDLIRKSRGHRATGEHTLTFEQVVAKWQKQNGRCTLTGMRMAHSAHSNC
;
A
#
# COMPACT_ATOMS: atom_id res chain seq x y z
N MET A 1 -20.41 -15.35 50.24
CA MET A 1 -19.98 -14.69 48.99
C MET A 1 -21.19 -14.44 48.12
N GLN A 2 -21.74 -13.23 48.16
CA GLN A 2 -22.98 -12.85 47.48
C GLN A 2 -22.70 -12.48 46.01
N ARG A 3 -23.54 -12.98 45.09
CA ARG A 3 -23.46 -12.70 43.65
C ARG A 3 -24.07 -11.32 43.34
N PRO A 4 -23.52 -10.51 42.42
CA PRO A 4 -24.07 -9.20 42.12
C PRO A 4 -25.33 -9.28 41.24
N HIS A 5 -26.28 -8.42 41.58
CA HIS A 5 -27.60 -8.25 40.95
C HIS A 5 -27.52 -7.75 39.50
N LYS A 6 -28.41 -8.28 38.65
CA LYS A 6 -28.68 -7.83 37.28
C LYS A 6 -29.24 -6.40 37.30
N ARG A 7 -28.73 -5.53 36.43
CA ARG A 7 -29.29 -4.19 36.19
C ARG A 7 -30.60 -4.28 35.37
N PRO A 8 -31.62 -3.44 35.66
CA PRO A 8 -32.84 -3.39 34.87
C PRO A 8 -32.63 -2.61 33.56
N ARG A 9 -33.38 -3.01 32.52
CA ARG A 9 -33.46 -2.34 31.22
C ARG A 9 -34.34 -1.09 31.36
N LEU A 10 -33.87 0.04 30.85
CA LEU A 10 -34.67 1.25 30.67
C LEU A 10 -35.51 1.10 29.39
N ASN A 11 -36.79 1.45 29.49
CA ASN A 11 -37.74 1.49 28.38
C ASN A 11 -37.53 2.78 27.58
N ASP A 12 -37.37 2.64 26.27
CA ASP A 12 -37.32 3.74 25.29
C ASP A 12 -38.71 3.96 24.72
N ASP A 13 -39.54 4.79 25.37
CA ASP A 13 -40.77 5.32 24.81
C ASP A 13 -40.77 6.86 24.92
N ALA A 14 -40.33 7.52 23.86
CA ALA A 14 -40.53 8.96 23.67
C ALA A 14 -40.93 9.24 22.21
N PRO A 15 -42.09 9.88 21.95
CA PRO A 15 -42.53 10.20 20.60
C PRO A 15 -41.76 11.39 20.04
N ARG A 16 -41.21 11.22 18.83
CA ARG A 16 -40.59 12.28 18.04
C ARG A 16 -41.67 13.11 17.34
N CYS A 17 -41.84 14.36 17.76
CA CYS A 17 -42.54 15.38 16.97
C CYS A 17 -41.67 15.79 15.79
N ILE A 18 -42.08 15.45 14.56
CA ILE A 18 -41.48 15.94 13.32
C ILE A 18 -42.27 17.18 12.89
N ALA A 19 -41.71 18.37 13.11
CA ALA A 19 -42.19 19.59 12.48
C ALA A 19 -41.66 19.65 11.05
N ALA A 20 -42.56 19.64 10.07
CA ALA A 20 -42.26 19.83 8.66
C ALA A 20 -41.94 21.32 8.39
N LEU A 21 -40.69 21.62 8.07
CA LEU A 21 -40.30 22.91 7.48
C LEU A 21 -40.33 22.76 5.96
N SER A 22 -41.29 23.44 5.33
CA SER A 22 -41.38 23.61 3.88
C SER A 22 -40.24 24.49 3.38
N LEU A 23 -39.30 23.92 2.63
CA LEU A 23 -38.31 24.67 1.86
C LEU A 23 -38.88 25.04 0.48
N PRO A 24 -38.59 26.24 -0.05
CA PRO A 24 -39.02 26.65 -1.38
C PRO A 24 -38.28 25.88 -2.49
N PRO A 25 -38.89 25.76 -3.69
CA PRO A 25 -38.32 25.01 -4.81
C PRO A 25 -37.06 25.72 -5.34
N LEU A 26 -35.95 24.98 -5.39
CA LEU A 26 -34.72 25.38 -6.05
C LEU A 26 -34.93 25.31 -7.56
N ALA A 27 -34.71 26.43 -8.25
CA ALA A 27 -34.69 26.50 -9.70
C ALA A 27 -33.57 25.60 -10.26
N CYS A 28 -33.93 24.70 -11.17
CA CYS A 28 -33.01 23.89 -11.94
C CYS A 28 -32.24 24.78 -12.92
N VAL A 29 -30.99 25.12 -12.60
CA VAL A 29 -30.03 25.59 -13.60
C VAL A 29 -29.39 24.34 -14.21
N THR A 30 -29.60 24.13 -15.49
CA THR A 30 -29.07 22.99 -16.26
C THR A 30 -27.55 23.06 -16.34
N LEU A 31 -26.90 21.92 -16.12
CA LEU A 31 -25.46 21.75 -15.98
C LEU A 31 -24.66 21.89 -17.30
N GLU A 32 -25.32 22.19 -18.42
CA GLU A 32 -24.71 22.16 -19.76
C GLU A 32 -24.02 23.48 -20.17
N ASP A 33 -24.31 24.60 -19.50
CA ASP A 33 -23.71 25.90 -19.86
C ASP A 33 -22.40 26.24 -19.12
N ALA A 34 -21.99 25.44 -18.12
CA ALA A 34 -20.81 25.74 -17.31
C ALA A 34 -19.50 25.10 -17.79
N ILE A 35 -19.53 24.22 -18.80
CA ILE A 35 -18.34 23.44 -19.23
C ILE A 35 -17.65 24.04 -20.48
N ASN A 36 -18.32 24.92 -21.25
CA ASN A 36 -17.78 25.44 -22.51
C ASN A 36 -16.98 26.76 -22.40
N SER A 37 -16.68 27.28 -21.20
CA SER A 37 -16.00 28.58 -21.04
C SER A 37 -14.51 28.50 -20.66
N SER A 38 -13.92 27.31 -20.45
CA SER A 38 -12.58 27.20 -19.84
C SER A 38 -11.47 26.62 -20.74
N TYR A 39 -11.71 26.36 -22.03
CA TYR A 39 -10.72 25.67 -22.89
C TYR A 39 -10.05 26.48 -24.02
N ASP A 40 -10.39 27.76 -24.22
CA ASP A 40 -9.86 28.53 -25.38
C ASP A 40 -8.82 29.62 -25.04
N ASN A 41 -7.88 29.40 -24.10
CA ASN A 41 -6.83 30.40 -23.86
C ASN A 41 -5.45 29.86 -23.44
N ILE A 42 -4.97 28.82 -24.14
CA ILE A 42 -3.54 28.47 -24.13
C ILE A 42 -3.06 28.38 -25.59
N SER A 43 -3.09 29.53 -26.27
CA SER A 43 -2.38 29.72 -27.54
C SER A 43 -1.26 30.74 -27.33
N SER A 44 -0.05 30.32 -27.69
CA SER A 44 1.12 31.13 -28.07
C SER A 44 1.56 32.26 -27.12
N LYS A 45 2.47 31.95 -26.19
CA LYS A 45 3.56 32.86 -25.82
C LYS A 45 4.90 32.14 -25.97
N SER A 46 5.46 32.25 -27.17
CA SER A 46 6.85 31.97 -27.47
C SER A 46 7.73 33.02 -26.78
N VAL A 47 8.39 32.65 -25.68
CA VAL A 47 9.45 33.47 -25.11
C VAL A 47 10.76 32.95 -25.67
N HIS A 48 11.24 33.57 -26.74
CA HIS A 48 12.63 33.47 -27.17
C HIS A 48 13.50 34.16 -26.12
N ALA A 49 13.99 33.40 -25.14
CA ALA A 49 15.11 33.81 -24.31
C ALA A 49 16.39 33.50 -25.08
N GLN A 50 17.03 34.53 -25.63
CA GLN A 50 18.38 34.44 -26.17
C GLN A 50 19.35 34.21 -25.00
N ALA A 51 19.81 32.97 -24.85
CA ALA A 51 20.92 32.63 -23.98
C ALA A 51 22.22 32.98 -24.73
N GLY A 52 22.90 34.03 -24.28
CA GLY A 52 24.27 34.34 -24.70
C GLY A 52 25.25 33.28 -24.15
N PRO A 53 26.29 32.89 -24.91
CA PRO A 53 27.29 31.96 -24.43
C PRO A 53 28.21 32.67 -23.43
N LEU A 54 28.10 32.33 -22.14
CA LEU A 54 29.16 32.60 -21.18
C LEU A 54 30.25 31.56 -21.40
N TYR A 55 31.27 31.96 -22.16
CA TYR A 55 32.53 31.26 -22.30
C TYR A 55 33.25 31.34 -20.94
N ILE A 56 33.35 30.21 -20.25
CA ILE A 56 34.20 30.06 -19.08
C ILE A 56 35.46 29.35 -19.59
N ASP A 57 36.56 30.09 -19.66
CA ASP A 57 37.88 29.54 -19.94
C ASP A 57 38.26 28.56 -18.82
N CYS A 58 38.42 27.29 -19.20
CA CYS A 58 38.84 26.20 -18.33
C CYS A 58 40.28 25.78 -18.65
N ASP A 59 41.21 26.73 -18.68
CA ASP A 59 42.65 26.44 -18.69
C ASP A 59 43.16 26.40 -17.25
N ASN A 60 42.86 25.31 -16.55
CA ASN A 60 43.63 24.91 -15.38
C ASN A 60 43.67 23.39 -15.30
N ALA A 61 44.52 22.82 -16.17
CA ALA A 61 44.94 21.43 -16.13
C ALA A 61 45.85 21.21 -14.90
N MET A 62 45.24 20.99 -13.73
CA MET A 62 45.94 20.34 -12.62
C MET A 62 45.96 18.83 -12.88
N THR A 63 47.13 18.34 -13.24
CA THR A 63 47.51 16.94 -13.31
C THR A 63 47.28 16.26 -11.96
N LEU A 64 46.15 15.58 -11.81
CA LEU A 64 45.91 14.61 -10.74
C LEU A 64 46.60 13.29 -11.12
N SER A 65 47.87 13.20 -10.75
CA SER A 65 48.60 11.93 -10.73
C SER A 65 48.01 11.02 -9.66
N SER A 66 47.49 9.87 -10.11
CA SER A 66 47.64 8.57 -9.45
C SER A 66 47.18 8.48 -7.99
N ILE A 67 45.87 8.41 -7.76
CA ILE A 67 45.32 7.89 -6.50
C ILE A 67 45.01 6.40 -6.73
N ASP A 68 45.76 5.55 -6.05
CA ASP A 68 45.63 4.09 -6.06
C ASP A 68 44.26 3.68 -5.48
N THR A 69 43.29 3.40 -6.36
CA THR A 69 41.96 2.88 -6.00
C THR A 69 42.00 1.36 -5.81
N SER A 70 42.77 0.89 -4.83
CA SER A 70 42.68 -0.48 -4.31
C SER A 70 41.78 -0.55 -3.07
N TYR A 71 40.60 0.07 -3.14
CA TYR A 71 39.57 -0.07 -2.11
C TYR A 71 38.84 -1.40 -2.31
N THR A 72 39.39 -2.47 -1.75
CA THR A 72 38.67 -3.74 -1.63
C THR A 72 37.49 -3.53 -0.67
N PRO A 73 36.24 -3.80 -1.10
CA PRO A 73 35.09 -3.70 -0.20
C PRO A 73 35.28 -4.75 0.89
N LEU A 74 35.56 -4.30 2.11
CA LEU A 74 35.51 -5.15 3.29
C LEU A 74 34.07 -5.63 3.44
N TYR A 75 33.79 -6.81 2.88
CA TYR A 75 32.61 -7.58 3.20
C TYR A 75 32.63 -7.79 4.72
N PHE A 76 31.77 -7.04 5.43
CA PHE A 76 31.46 -7.25 6.84
C PHE A 76 30.91 -8.67 6.99
N SER A 77 31.80 -9.63 7.21
CA SER A 77 31.47 -10.94 7.76
C SER A 77 30.91 -10.69 9.17
N ASN A 78 29.59 -10.74 9.26
CA ASN A 78 28.80 -10.67 10.48
C ASN A 78 29.10 -11.89 11.38
N SER A 79 30.30 -11.96 11.95
CA SER A 79 30.72 -13.00 12.89
C SER A 79 30.88 -12.38 14.28
N ASN A 80 29.74 -12.03 14.89
CA ASN A 80 29.50 -11.91 16.35
C ASN A 80 28.20 -11.12 16.62
N GLN A 81 27.09 -11.53 16.01
CA GLN A 81 25.80 -11.09 16.53
C GLN A 81 25.56 -11.87 17.83
N ALA A 82 25.92 -11.23 18.95
CA ALA A 82 25.41 -11.62 20.26
C ALA A 82 23.91 -11.89 20.10
N THR A 83 23.47 -13.11 20.36
CA THR A 83 22.08 -13.51 20.20
C THR A 83 21.24 -12.64 21.12
N LEU A 84 20.60 -11.62 20.57
CA LEU A 84 19.74 -10.73 21.33
C LEU A 84 18.60 -11.58 21.89
N MET A 85 18.54 -11.66 23.21
CA MET A 85 17.47 -12.36 23.91
C MET A 85 16.23 -11.46 23.94
N LYS A 86 15.09 -12.03 23.59
CA LYS A 86 13.80 -11.33 23.55
C LYS A 86 12.76 -12.10 24.32
N LYS A 87 11.97 -11.38 25.12
CA LYS A 87 10.84 -11.92 25.88
C LYS A 87 9.59 -12.09 25.01
N CYS A 88 9.03 -13.29 24.96
CA CYS A 88 7.79 -13.55 24.21
C CYS A 88 6.59 -12.94 24.94
N VAL A 89 5.74 -12.16 24.25
CA VAL A 89 4.57 -11.50 24.89
C VAL A 89 3.43 -12.46 25.29
N ILE A 90 3.53 -13.74 24.92
CA ILE A 90 2.49 -14.76 25.21
C ILE A 90 2.93 -15.73 26.31
N CYS A 91 4.13 -16.32 26.19
CA CYS A 91 4.64 -17.27 27.20
C CYS A 91 5.61 -16.63 28.21
N HIS A 92 6.00 -15.36 28.01
CA HIS A 92 6.91 -14.60 28.88
C HIS A 92 8.32 -15.18 29.08
N GLU A 93 8.69 -16.22 28.33
CA GLU A 93 10.06 -16.78 28.29
C GLU A 93 10.99 -15.89 27.43
N ASP A 94 12.23 -15.71 27.90
CA ASP A 94 13.31 -15.10 27.15
C ASP A 94 13.91 -16.12 26.17
N LYS A 95 13.93 -15.78 24.88
CA LYS A 95 14.40 -16.66 23.79
C LYS A 95 15.31 -15.90 22.83
N PRO A 96 16.26 -16.58 22.17
CA PRO A 96 17.07 -15.94 21.14
C PRO A 96 16.19 -15.51 19.95
N ASP A 97 16.60 -14.47 19.23
CA ASP A 97 15.88 -13.98 18.04
C ASP A 97 15.60 -15.06 16.97
N SER A 98 16.42 -16.12 16.90
CA SER A 98 16.20 -17.28 16.02
C SER A 98 14.89 -18.03 16.31
N GLU A 99 14.32 -17.91 17.51
CA GLU A 99 13.03 -18.48 17.91
C GLU A 99 11.83 -17.60 17.53
N TYR A 100 12.06 -16.51 16.79
CA TYR A 100 11.03 -15.59 16.28
C TYR A 100 11.05 -15.59 14.74
N TYR A 101 9.94 -15.16 14.12
CA TYR A 101 9.92 -14.93 12.67
C TYR A 101 10.43 -13.52 12.36
N ALA A 102 11.16 -13.37 11.25
CA ALA A 102 11.54 -12.06 10.73
C ALA A 102 10.29 -11.24 10.37
N HIS A 103 10.28 -9.97 10.78
CA HIS A 103 9.19 -9.05 10.53
C HIS A 103 9.72 -7.62 10.32
N HIS A 104 9.81 -7.20 9.05
CA HIS A 104 10.41 -5.93 8.63
C HIS A 104 9.69 -4.67 9.15
N GLY A 105 8.46 -4.80 9.66
CA GLY A 105 7.70 -3.68 10.25
C GLY A 105 7.86 -3.51 11.77
N CYS A 106 8.65 -4.35 12.44
CA CYS A 106 8.84 -4.30 13.89
C CYS A 106 10.15 -3.56 14.25
N LYS A 107 10.18 -2.85 15.40
CA LYS A 107 11.35 -2.10 15.89
C LYS A 107 12.64 -2.93 15.93
N TYR A 108 12.51 -4.23 16.19
CA TYR A 108 13.62 -5.18 16.34
C TYR A 108 13.78 -6.14 15.15
N GLY A 109 13.09 -5.90 14.03
CA GLY A 109 13.16 -6.77 12.86
C GLY A 109 12.59 -8.19 13.04
N VAL A 110 12.11 -8.55 14.23
CA VAL A 110 11.49 -9.85 14.54
C VAL A 110 10.15 -9.67 15.26
N ASP A 111 9.26 -10.66 15.13
CA ASP A 111 7.93 -10.68 15.77
C ASP A 111 7.99 -10.56 17.30
N SER A 112 6.89 -10.14 17.93
CA SER A 112 6.76 -10.09 19.40
C SER A 112 6.41 -11.44 20.04
N LYS A 113 5.99 -12.41 19.24
CA LYS A 113 5.58 -13.76 19.67
C LYS A 113 6.58 -14.77 19.14
N CYS A 114 7.06 -15.69 19.98
CA CYS A 114 7.92 -16.77 19.51
C CYS A 114 7.18 -17.68 18.51
N LYS A 115 7.92 -18.42 17.69
CA LYS A 115 7.38 -19.31 16.65
C LYS A 115 6.31 -20.25 17.20
N LYS A 116 6.58 -20.90 18.34
CA LYS A 116 5.63 -21.81 19.02
C LYS A 116 4.30 -21.11 19.37
N CYS A 117 4.35 -19.96 20.05
CA CYS A 117 3.16 -19.20 20.41
C CYS A 117 2.42 -18.66 19.18
N LYS A 118 3.12 -18.29 18.11
CA LYS A 118 2.50 -17.82 16.86
C LYS A 118 1.72 -18.94 16.17
N VAL A 119 2.25 -20.17 16.13
CA VAL A 119 1.55 -21.34 15.59
C VAL A 119 0.26 -21.61 16.36
N VAL A 120 0.32 -21.62 17.70
CA VAL A 120 -0.87 -21.81 18.55
C VAL A 120 -1.89 -20.69 18.30
N ALA A 121 -1.48 -19.43 18.34
CA ALA A 121 -2.37 -18.29 18.12
C ALA A 121 -3.03 -18.31 16.73
N ASN A 122 -2.30 -18.73 15.69
CA ASN A 122 -2.85 -18.89 14.35
C ASN A 122 -3.85 -20.05 14.28
N ARG A 123 -3.57 -21.19 14.92
CA ARG A 123 -4.51 -22.32 15.01
C ARG A 123 -5.82 -21.92 15.69
N THR A 124 -5.74 -21.28 16.86
CA THR A 124 -6.94 -20.80 17.59
C THR A 124 -7.73 -19.78 16.78
N ARG A 125 -7.04 -18.84 16.11
CA ARG A 125 -7.71 -17.86 15.22
C ARG A 125 -8.41 -18.55 14.05
N ASN A 126 -7.79 -19.55 13.44
CA ASN A 126 -8.38 -20.27 12.31
C ASN A 126 -9.56 -21.14 12.74
N GLN A 127 -9.49 -21.78 13.92
CA GLN A 127 -10.62 -22.50 14.52
C GLN A 127 -11.81 -21.57 14.79
N PHE A 128 -11.56 -20.41 15.40
CA PHE A 128 -12.61 -19.41 15.65
C PHE A 128 -13.22 -18.86 14.35
N LYS A 129 -12.39 -18.59 13.34
CA LYS A 129 -12.90 -18.19 12.01
C LYS A 129 -13.73 -19.29 11.35
N ALA A 130 -13.36 -20.56 11.54
CA ALA A 130 -14.13 -21.68 11.04
C ALA A 130 -15.48 -21.80 11.76
N SER A 131 -15.53 -21.59 13.08
CA SER A 131 -16.79 -21.65 13.85
C SER A 131 -17.73 -20.47 13.56
N LEU A 132 -17.21 -19.33 13.08
CA LEU A 132 -18.04 -18.20 12.66
C LEU A 132 -18.64 -18.36 11.26
N LYS A 133 -18.15 -19.30 10.45
CA LYS A 133 -18.77 -19.56 9.15
C LYS A 133 -20.07 -20.34 9.41
N PRO A 134 -21.25 -19.82 9.04
CA PRO A 134 -22.46 -20.60 9.13
C PRO A 134 -22.27 -21.88 8.29
N PRO A 135 -22.78 -23.04 8.75
CA PRO A 135 -22.77 -24.24 7.93
C PRO A 135 -23.45 -23.88 6.60
N LYS A 136 -22.77 -24.15 5.47
CA LYS A 136 -23.42 -23.99 4.17
C LYS A 136 -24.66 -24.90 4.20
N PRO A 137 -25.84 -24.41 3.74
CA PRO A 137 -27.00 -25.28 3.55
C PRO A 137 -26.56 -26.53 2.80
N VAL A 138 -26.96 -27.70 3.30
CA VAL A 138 -26.64 -28.99 2.68
C VAL A 138 -27.51 -29.11 1.43
N GLU A 139 -27.12 -28.41 0.36
CA GLU A 139 -27.60 -28.73 -0.98
C GLU A 139 -27.06 -30.11 -1.33
N GLU A 140 -27.89 -30.94 -1.97
CA GLU A 140 -27.48 -32.24 -2.47
C GLU A 140 -26.25 -32.06 -3.37
N ILE A 141 -25.10 -32.54 -2.90
CA ILE A 141 -23.83 -32.39 -3.61
C ILE A 141 -23.93 -33.25 -4.87
N PRO A 142 -23.86 -32.66 -6.08
CA PRO A 142 -23.95 -33.44 -7.31
C PRO A 142 -22.77 -34.41 -7.38
N SER A 143 -22.98 -35.63 -7.88
CA SER A 143 -21.91 -36.63 -7.99
C SER A 143 -20.86 -36.26 -9.06
N HIS A 144 -21.25 -35.42 -10.03
CA HIS A 144 -20.41 -35.00 -11.14
C HIS A 144 -20.50 -33.48 -11.33
N GLU A 145 -19.42 -32.90 -11.87
CA GLU A 145 -19.34 -31.50 -12.25
C GLU A 145 -18.68 -31.37 -13.63
N VAL A 146 -19.13 -30.39 -14.40
CA VAL A 146 -18.58 -30.11 -15.73
C VAL A 146 -17.36 -29.21 -15.57
N CYS A 147 -16.21 -29.65 -16.09
CA CYS A 147 -14.98 -28.86 -16.05
C CYS A 147 -15.09 -27.63 -16.94
N SER A 148 -14.89 -26.43 -16.38
CA SER A 148 -14.96 -25.15 -17.10
C SER A 148 -13.91 -24.91 -18.20
N ILE A 149 -12.98 -25.85 -18.42
CA ILE A 149 -11.92 -25.74 -19.44
C ILE A 149 -12.11 -26.77 -20.56
N CYS A 150 -12.39 -28.03 -20.22
CA CYS A 150 -12.54 -29.09 -21.22
C CYS A 150 -14.01 -29.47 -21.49
N ASP A 151 -14.97 -28.89 -20.76
CA ASP A 151 -16.41 -29.15 -20.85
C ASP A 151 -16.82 -30.62 -20.67
N GLU A 152 -15.93 -31.46 -20.13
CA GLU A 152 -16.21 -32.85 -19.78
C GLU A 152 -16.90 -32.95 -18.42
N ASN A 153 -17.92 -33.79 -18.33
CA ASN A 153 -18.60 -34.13 -17.08
C ASN A 153 -17.77 -35.18 -16.32
N LYS A 154 -17.13 -34.78 -15.23
CA LYS A 154 -16.23 -35.64 -14.44
C LYS A 154 -16.74 -35.79 -13.00
N PRO A 155 -16.44 -36.92 -12.32
CA PRO A 155 -16.80 -37.07 -10.91
C PRO A 155 -16.08 -36.02 -10.06
N LEU A 156 -16.67 -35.61 -8.94
CA LEU A 156 -16.08 -34.58 -8.05
C LEU A 156 -14.67 -34.92 -7.55
N GLU A 157 -14.33 -36.21 -7.50
CA GLU A 157 -12.99 -36.70 -7.13
C GLU A 157 -11.91 -36.25 -8.11
N GLU A 158 -12.26 -35.92 -9.35
CA GLU A 158 -11.33 -35.41 -10.38
C GLU A 158 -11.10 -33.90 -10.27
N PHE A 159 -11.63 -33.24 -9.23
CA PHE A 159 -11.43 -31.83 -8.94
C PHE A 159 -10.64 -31.64 -7.64
N TYR A 160 -9.96 -30.50 -7.49
CA TYR A 160 -9.28 -30.18 -6.23
C TYR A 160 -10.28 -29.61 -5.21
N PRO A 161 -10.19 -29.95 -3.91
CA PRO A 161 -11.04 -29.37 -2.89
C PRO A 161 -10.78 -27.87 -2.75
N HIS A 162 -11.84 -27.07 -2.80
CA HIS A 162 -11.79 -25.62 -2.68
C HIS A 162 -12.97 -25.07 -1.85
N ALA A 163 -12.68 -24.70 -0.60
CA ALA A 163 -13.71 -24.36 0.41
C ALA A 163 -14.64 -23.19 0.03
N ASN A 164 -14.18 -22.29 -0.84
CA ASN A 164 -14.93 -21.10 -1.23
C ASN A 164 -15.74 -21.28 -2.53
N CYS A 165 -15.66 -22.44 -3.21
CA CYS A 165 -16.47 -22.73 -4.38
C CYS A 165 -17.86 -23.26 -4.00
N LYS A 166 -18.79 -23.28 -4.96
CA LYS A 166 -20.20 -23.67 -4.77
C LYS A 166 -20.31 -25.06 -4.11
N TYR A 167 -19.71 -26.07 -4.73
CA TYR A 167 -19.76 -27.46 -4.27
C TYR A 167 -18.54 -27.88 -3.43
N GLY A 168 -17.71 -26.92 -2.99
CA GLY A 168 -16.51 -27.23 -2.22
C GLY A 168 -15.36 -27.84 -3.03
N VAL A 169 -15.46 -27.87 -4.36
CA VAL A 169 -14.41 -28.26 -5.30
C VAL A 169 -14.11 -27.13 -6.28
N ASP A 170 -12.95 -27.17 -6.94
CA ASP A 170 -12.58 -26.23 -8.00
C ASP A 170 -13.47 -26.42 -9.24
N SER A 171 -13.63 -25.36 -10.04
CA SER A 171 -14.38 -25.40 -11.32
C SER A 171 -13.61 -26.06 -12.47
N LYS A 172 -12.35 -26.43 -12.23
CA LYS A 172 -11.41 -26.99 -13.21
C LYS A 172 -10.98 -28.36 -12.72
N CYS A 173 -11.03 -29.37 -13.59
CA CYS A 173 -10.51 -30.69 -13.25
C CYS A 173 -9.01 -30.64 -12.97
N LYS A 174 -8.50 -31.65 -12.26
CA LYS A 174 -7.09 -31.76 -11.88
C LYS A 174 -6.16 -31.66 -13.08
N GLU A 175 -6.48 -32.34 -14.17
CA GLU A 175 -5.70 -32.34 -15.41
C GLU A 175 -5.58 -30.94 -16.01
N CYS A 176 -6.71 -30.26 -16.20
CA CYS A 176 -6.75 -28.90 -16.74
C CYS A 176 -6.02 -27.90 -15.83
N LYS A 177 -6.15 -28.05 -14.51
CA LYS A 177 -5.45 -27.18 -13.55
C LYS A 177 -3.94 -27.40 -13.60
N LEU A 178 -3.47 -28.65 -13.60
CA LEU A 178 -2.04 -28.96 -13.70
C LEU A 178 -1.42 -28.45 -15.01
N LYS A 179 -2.15 -28.58 -16.13
CA LYS A 179 -1.72 -28.02 -17.42
C LYS A 179 -1.62 -26.49 -17.36
N ALA A 180 -2.66 -25.82 -16.86
CA ALA A 180 -2.68 -24.37 -16.72
C ALA A 180 -1.57 -23.85 -15.79
N ASP A 181 -1.33 -24.53 -14.67
CA ASP A 181 -0.26 -24.18 -13.73
C ASP A 181 1.11 -24.36 -14.38
N LYS A 182 1.33 -25.45 -15.13
CA LYS A 182 2.57 -25.68 -15.88
C LYS A 182 2.82 -24.59 -16.91
N GLU A 183 1.82 -24.24 -17.71
CA GLU A 183 1.89 -23.18 -18.71
C GLU A 183 2.17 -21.81 -18.07
N TYR A 184 1.47 -21.48 -16.97
CA TYR A 184 1.72 -20.27 -16.20
C TYR A 184 3.17 -20.21 -15.67
N HIS A 185 3.67 -21.31 -15.12
CA HIS A 185 5.05 -21.37 -14.62
C HIS A 185 6.08 -21.29 -15.73
N GLN A 186 5.85 -21.93 -16.88
CA GLN A 186 6.70 -21.81 -18.06
C GLN A 186 6.72 -20.39 -18.61
N PHE A 187 5.56 -19.74 -18.72
CA PHE A 187 5.45 -18.34 -19.12
C PHE A 187 6.15 -17.41 -18.12
N LYS A 188 5.99 -17.62 -16.81
CA LYS A 188 6.71 -16.82 -15.80
C LYS A 188 8.21 -17.07 -15.83
N ALA A 189 8.66 -18.29 -16.15
CA ALA A 189 10.06 -18.61 -16.33
C ALA A 189 10.64 -17.93 -17.57
N SER A 190 9.92 -17.95 -18.70
CA SER A 190 10.36 -17.26 -19.93
C SER A 190 10.39 -15.74 -19.75
N LEU A 191 9.43 -15.15 -19.04
CA LEU A 191 9.47 -13.73 -18.68
C LEU A 191 10.67 -13.38 -17.78
N ARG A 192 11.12 -14.31 -16.94
CA ARG A 192 12.31 -14.12 -16.10
C ARG A 192 13.60 -14.26 -16.90
N SER A 193 13.66 -15.17 -17.89
CA SER A 193 14.83 -15.33 -18.76
C SER A 193 14.93 -14.23 -19.81
N GLN A 194 13.80 -13.67 -20.24
CA GLN A 194 13.75 -12.47 -21.10
C GLN A 194 13.92 -11.16 -20.33
N LYS A 195 14.06 -11.21 -19.00
CA LYS A 195 14.38 -10.01 -18.23
C LYS A 195 15.74 -9.56 -18.73
N PRO A 196 15.85 -8.37 -19.37
CA PRO A 196 17.13 -7.88 -19.83
C PRO A 196 18.08 -7.93 -18.64
N GLU A 197 19.27 -8.48 -18.88
CA GLU A 197 20.35 -8.42 -17.91
C GLU A 197 20.44 -6.96 -17.43
N ARG A 198 20.70 -6.74 -16.13
CA ARG A 198 20.72 -5.40 -15.51
C ARG A 198 21.93 -4.56 -16.01
N SER A 199 22.35 -4.76 -17.25
CA SER A 199 23.66 -4.43 -17.78
C SER A 199 23.82 -2.97 -18.20
N THR A 200 22.78 -2.15 -18.08
CA THR A 200 22.99 -0.72 -18.25
C THR A 200 23.42 -0.16 -16.90
N THR A 201 24.72 0.10 -16.76
CA THR A 201 25.27 0.91 -15.65
C THR A 201 24.60 2.29 -15.58
N GLU A 202 23.99 2.71 -16.69
CA GLU A 202 23.32 3.99 -16.87
C GLU A 202 21.87 3.82 -17.36
N GLN A 203 21.00 4.78 -17.06
CA GLN A 203 19.61 4.83 -17.51
C GLN A 203 19.21 6.29 -17.78
N GLU A 204 18.45 6.53 -18.85
CA GLU A 204 17.87 7.85 -19.10
C GLU A 204 16.68 8.10 -18.17
N CYS A 205 16.69 9.26 -17.49
CA CYS A 205 15.57 9.68 -16.65
C CYS A 205 14.43 10.26 -17.49
N SER A 206 13.24 9.66 -17.43
CA SER A 206 12.01 10.17 -18.09
C SER A 206 11.50 11.54 -17.58
N GLY A 207 12.11 12.11 -16.53
CA GLY A 207 11.76 13.42 -16.00
C GLY A 207 12.69 14.55 -16.49
N CYS A 208 14.00 14.34 -16.46
CA CYS A 208 15.00 15.34 -16.86
C CYS A 208 15.75 14.99 -18.16
N HIS A 209 15.47 13.84 -18.77
CA HIS A 209 16.11 13.34 -20.00
C HIS A 209 17.64 13.23 -19.95
N LEU A 210 18.20 13.13 -18.74
CA LEU A 210 19.63 12.91 -18.54
C LEU A 210 19.90 11.43 -18.33
N VAL A 211 20.94 10.93 -19.00
CA VAL A 211 21.54 9.62 -18.74
C VAL A 211 22.29 9.69 -17.40
N LYS A 212 21.90 8.84 -16.45
CA LYS A 212 22.44 8.82 -15.08
C LYS A 212 22.77 7.39 -14.67
N PRO A 213 23.71 7.18 -13.74
CA PRO A 213 23.98 5.85 -13.21
C PRO A 213 22.73 5.25 -12.53
N VAL A 214 22.52 3.94 -12.62
CA VAL A 214 21.30 3.28 -12.10
C VAL A 214 21.12 3.43 -10.58
N GLU A 215 22.19 3.71 -9.85
CA GLU A 215 22.19 4.02 -8.42
C GLU A 215 21.41 5.31 -8.11
N GLU A 216 21.25 6.21 -9.08
CA GLU A 216 20.45 7.43 -8.98
C GLU A 216 18.94 7.18 -9.16
N PHE A 217 18.51 5.92 -9.32
CA PHE A 217 17.12 5.52 -9.45
C PHE A 217 16.68 4.64 -8.27
N TYR A 218 15.38 4.61 -7.98
CA TYR A 218 14.82 3.69 -6.98
C TYR A 218 14.68 2.27 -7.56
N VAL A 219 15.03 1.26 -6.76
CA VAL A 219 14.83 -0.14 -7.12
C VAL A 219 13.33 -0.48 -7.07
N SER A 220 12.82 -1.13 -8.11
CA SER A 220 11.45 -1.61 -8.20
C SER A 220 11.40 -3.02 -8.77
N SER A 221 10.95 -3.98 -7.97
CA SER A 221 10.76 -5.37 -8.43
C SER A 221 9.58 -5.54 -9.38
N ALA A 222 8.67 -4.56 -9.44
CA ALA A 222 7.47 -4.59 -10.27
C ALA A 222 7.74 -4.19 -11.73
N LEU A 223 8.82 -3.47 -12.01
CA LEU A 223 9.14 -2.97 -13.35
C LEU A 223 10.08 -3.93 -14.09
N LYS A 224 9.97 -3.96 -15.43
CA LYS A 224 10.76 -4.84 -16.31
C LYS A 224 12.27 -4.70 -16.05
N PHE A 225 12.75 -3.47 -15.94
CA PHE A 225 14.17 -3.16 -15.75
C PHE A 225 14.66 -3.22 -14.29
N GLY A 226 13.76 -3.40 -13.31
CA GLY A 226 14.16 -3.43 -11.91
C GLY A 226 14.36 -2.07 -11.25
N TYR A 227 14.20 -0.96 -12.00
CA TYR A 227 14.33 0.41 -11.53
C TYR A 227 13.15 1.26 -12.00
N VAL A 228 12.85 2.33 -11.27
CA VAL A 228 11.87 3.33 -11.70
C VAL A 228 12.42 4.16 -12.87
N LEU A 229 11.52 4.70 -13.71
CA LEU A 229 11.92 5.46 -14.90
C LEU A 229 12.35 6.91 -14.60
N ARG A 230 12.16 7.41 -13.38
CA ARG A 230 12.58 8.75 -12.95
C ARG A 230 13.70 8.64 -11.94
N CYS A 231 14.72 9.47 -12.08
CA CYS A 231 15.79 9.55 -11.07
C CYS A 231 15.23 10.03 -9.73
N LYS A 232 15.97 9.78 -8.65
CA LYS A 232 15.61 10.15 -7.27
C LYS A 232 15.28 11.64 -7.14
N VAL A 233 16.05 12.50 -7.81
CA VAL A 233 15.85 13.95 -7.82
C VAL A 233 14.49 14.30 -8.44
N CYS A 234 14.24 13.91 -9.70
CA CYS A 234 12.95 14.19 -10.35
C CYS A 234 11.76 13.58 -9.60
N ALA A 235 11.93 12.38 -9.03
CA ALA A 235 10.89 11.76 -8.20
C ALA A 235 10.60 12.60 -6.94
N ALA A 236 11.64 13.13 -6.28
CA ALA A 236 11.48 14.02 -5.14
C ALA A 236 10.83 15.36 -5.55
N ASP A 237 11.20 15.90 -6.71
CA ASP A 237 10.64 17.16 -7.23
C ASP A 237 9.14 17.03 -7.47
N VAL A 238 8.71 15.96 -8.13
CA VAL A 238 7.29 15.66 -8.35
C VAL A 238 6.55 15.55 -7.02
N GLN A 239 7.12 14.88 -6.02
CA GLN A 239 6.52 14.82 -4.69
C GLN A 239 6.47 16.19 -4.00
N ARG A 240 7.46 17.06 -4.20
CA ARG A 240 7.44 18.43 -3.65
C ARG A 240 6.35 19.26 -4.32
N GLU A 241 6.23 19.22 -5.65
CA GLU A 241 5.17 19.93 -6.38
C GLU A 241 3.77 19.42 -6.01
N GLU A 242 3.57 18.10 -5.92
CA GLU A 242 2.29 17.54 -5.46
C GLU A 242 1.93 18.06 -4.06
N LYS A 243 2.89 18.08 -3.13
CA LYS A 243 2.67 18.59 -1.76
C LYS A 243 2.35 20.08 -1.70
N LYS A 244 2.79 20.89 -2.68
CA LYS A 244 2.39 22.30 -2.79
C LYS A 244 0.94 22.47 -3.20
N THR A 245 0.29 21.46 -3.79
CA THR A 245 -1.15 21.50 -4.09
C THR A 245 -1.96 21.16 -2.84
N LEU A 246 -3.14 21.76 -2.69
CA LEU A 246 -4.04 21.44 -1.57
C LEU A 246 -4.36 19.93 -1.55
N HIS A 247 -4.62 19.37 -2.73
CA HIS A 247 -4.97 17.97 -2.87
C HIS A 247 -3.83 17.03 -2.44
N GLY A 248 -2.58 17.31 -2.86
CA GLY A 248 -1.43 16.50 -2.44
C GLY A 248 -1.10 16.65 -0.96
N PHE A 249 -1.25 17.86 -0.40
CA PHE A 249 -1.15 18.08 1.06
C PHE A 249 -2.17 17.22 1.83
N LEU A 250 -3.45 17.32 1.48
CA LEU A 250 -4.52 16.54 2.12
C LEU A 250 -4.32 15.03 1.93
N ARG A 251 -3.82 14.61 0.76
CA ARG A 251 -3.53 13.21 0.47
C ARG A 251 -2.39 12.69 1.34
N GLY A 252 -1.37 13.52 1.59
CA GLY A 252 -0.30 13.23 2.55
C GLY A 252 -0.83 12.99 3.96
N LEU A 253 -1.71 13.88 4.46
CA LEU A 253 -2.34 13.73 5.78
C LEU A 253 -3.19 12.45 5.87
N TRP A 254 -4.02 12.21 4.87
CA TRP A 254 -4.88 11.02 4.79
C TRP A 254 -4.05 9.72 4.76
N ASN A 255 -3.02 9.65 3.92
CA ASN A 255 -2.11 8.49 3.85
C ASN A 255 -1.36 8.28 5.17
N GLY A 256 -0.93 9.35 5.84
CA GLY A 256 -0.27 9.28 7.15
C GLY A 256 -1.20 8.73 8.23
N SER A 257 -2.45 9.19 8.26
CA SER A 257 -3.50 8.68 9.15
C SER A 257 -3.75 7.17 8.91
N LYS A 258 -3.95 6.78 7.65
CA LYS A 258 -4.18 5.39 7.24
C LYS A 258 -3.00 4.48 7.60
N SER A 259 -1.77 4.91 7.34
CA SER A 259 -0.56 4.14 7.67
C SER A 259 -0.41 3.97 9.18
N THR A 260 -0.70 5.02 9.95
CA THR A 260 -0.67 4.97 11.42
C THR A 260 -1.71 3.99 11.98
N ASP A 261 -2.93 3.97 11.43
CA ASP A 261 -3.96 2.98 11.78
C ASP A 261 -3.48 1.54 11.52
N LEU A 262 -2.92 1.28 10.33
CA LEU A 262 -2.38 -0.03 9.98
C LEU A 262 -1.26 -0.48 10.94
N ILE A 263 -0.35 0.43 11.31
CA ILE A 263 0.72 0.15 12.27
C ILE A 263 0.16 -0.12 13.67
N ARG A 264 -0.87 0.62 14.10
CA ARG A 264 -1.52 0.39 15.41
C ARG A 264 -2.24 -0.96 15.45
N LYS A 265 -2.94 -1.31 14.37
CA LYS A 265 -3.59 -2.62 14.21
C LYS A 265 -2.59 -3.77 14.20
N SER A 266 -1.47 -3.63 13.49
CA SER A 266 -0.42 -4.66 13.47
C SER A 266 0.23 -4.86 14.85
N ARG A 267 0.30 -3.80 15.67
CA ARG A 267 0.74 -3.85 17.07
C ARG A 267 -0.33 -4.33 18.07
N GLY A 268 -1.56 -4.59 17.61
CA GLY A 268 -2.63 -5.14 18.43
C GLY A 268 -3.49 -4.11 19.18
N HIS A 269 -3.35 -2.81 18.90
CA HIS A 269 -4.24 -1.80 19.45
C HIS A 269 -5.62 -1.90 18.77
N ARG A 270 -6.56 -2.62 19.40
CA ARG A 270 -7.94 -2.79 18.90
C ARG A 270 -8.88 -1.65 19.28
N ALA A 271 -8.51 -0.83 20.26
CA ALA A 271 -9.34 0.26 20.76
C ALA A 271 -9.30 1.52 19.87
N THR A 272 -8.31 1.64 18.98
CA THR A 272 -8.27 2.69 17.98
C THR A 272 -9.18 2.26 16.84
N GLY A 273 -10.36 2.89 16.73
CA GLY A 273 -11.36 2.59 15.72
C GLY A 273 -10.80 2.55 14.29
N GLU A 274 -11.54 1.91 13.38
CA GLU A 274 -11.07 1.74 12.00
C GLU A 274 -10.98 3.08 11.27
N HIS A 275 -9.94 3.23 10.45
CA HIS A 275 -9.83 4.35 9.53
C HIS A 275 -10.88 4.26 8.40
N THR A 276 -12.09 4.77 8.67
CA THR A 276 -13.23 4.73 7.74
C THR A 276 -13.34 5.98 6.84
N LEU A 277 -12.57 7.03 7.11
CA LEU A 277 -12.63 8.27 6.34
C LEU A 277 -12.11 8.07 4.91
N THR A 278 -12.96 8.37 3.92
CA THR A 278 -12.54 8.46 2.51
C THR A 278 -11.78 9.75 2.27
N PHE A 279 -10.98 9.80 1.20
CA PHE A 279 -10.21 11.00 0.88
C PHE A 279 -11.13 12.19 0.54
N GLU A 280 -12.25 11.93 -0.14
CA GLU A 280 -13.26 12.93 -0.51
C GLU A 280 -13.91 13.53 0.75
N GLN A 281 -14.17 12.72 1.77
CA GLN A 281 -14.67 13.20 3.06
C GLN A 281 -13.66 14.12 3.77
N VAL A 282 -12.35 13.88 3.62
CA VAL A 282 -11.31 14.76 4.15
C VAL A 282 -11.32 16.11 3.41
N VAL A 283 -11.41 16.09 2.08
CA VAL A 283 -11.51 17.32 1.27
C VAL A 283 -12.76 18.12 1.65
N ALA A 284 -13.92 17.47 1.74
CA ALA A 284 -15.17 18.11 2.12
C ALA A 284 -15.11 18.72 3.53
N LYS A 285 -14.47 18.05 4.49
CA LYS A 285 -14.24 18.59 5.84
C LYS A 285 -13.34 19.82 5.80
N TRP A 286 -12.24 19.78 5.06
CA TRP A 286 -11.33 20.91 4.92
C TRP A 286 -12.04 22.14 4.34
N GLN A 287 -12.84 21.93 3.28
CA GLN A 287 -13.65 22.99 2.66
C GLN A 287 -14.68 23.57 3.64
N LYS A 288 -15.42 22.71 4.35
CA LYS A 288 -16.39 23.13 5.38
C LYS A 288 -15.74 23.97 6.49
N GLN A 289 -14.47 23.70 6.80
CA GLN A 289 -13.71 24.42 7.82
C GLN A 289 -12.96 25.64 7.27
N ASN A 290 -13.14 25.98 5.98
CA ASN A 290 -12.41 27.03 5.28
C ASN A 290 -10.89 26.95 5.51
N GLY A 291 -10.35 25.72 5.48
CA GLY A 291 -8.95 25.44 5.72
C GLY A 291 -8.43 25.71 7.14
N ARG A 292 -9.29 25.71 8.16
CA ARG A 292 -8.90 25.86 9.57
C ARG A 292 -9.09 24.56 10.36
N CYS A 293 -8.21 24.31 11.32
CA CYS A 293 -8.38 23.19 12.24
C CYS A 293 -9.57 23.45 13.19
N THR A 294 -10.51 22.51 13.31
CA THR A 294 -11.66 22.67 14.24
C THR A 294 -11.25 22.72 15.70
N LEU A 295 -10.15 22.07 16.09
CA LEU A 295 -9.71 22.04 17.49
C LEU A 295 -8.94 23.29 17.89
N THR A 296 -8.06 23.79 17.02
CA THR A 296 -7.12 24.85 17.37
C THR A 296 -7.41 26.18 16.67
N GLY A 297 -8.30 26.21 15.68
CA GLY A 297 -8.56 27.39 14.84
C GLY A 297 -7.42 27.78 13.89
N MET A 298 -6.27 27.10 13.97
CA MET A 298 -5.09 27.39 13.14
C MET A 298 -5.36 27.09 11.68
N ARG A 299 -4.85 27.94 10.79
CA ARG A 299 -4.95 27.75 9.34
C ARG A 299 -4.05 26.58 8.91
N MET A 300 -4.62 25.59 8.24
CA MET A 300 -3.90 24.48 7.62
C MET A 300 -3.40 24.91 6.24
N ALA A 301 -2.22 25.52 6.20
CA ALA A 301 -1.58 25.94 4.96
C ALA A 301 -0.86 24.76 4.28
N HIS A 302 -1.03 24.65 2.96
CA HIS A 302 -0.38 23.68 2.08
C HIS A 302 0.76 24.33 1.27
N SER A 303 0.73 25.65 1.12
CA SER A 303 1.85 26.44 0.63
C SER A 303 2.96 26.43 1.67
N ALA A 304 4.18 26.06 1.27
CA ALA A 304 5.40 26.09 2.07
C ALA A 304 5.85 27.53 2.41
N HIS A 305 4.93 28.39 2.84
CA HIS A 305 5.24 29.66 3.45
C HIS A 305 5.37 29.45 4.94
N SER A 306 6.59 29.16 5.36
CA SER A 306 7.15 29.74 6.58
C SER A 306 8.60 29.30 6.67
N ASN A 307 9.49 30.21 6.29
CA ASN A 307 10.85 30.27 6.78
C ASN A 307 10.81 30.04 8.31
N CYS A 308 11.18 28.84 8.74
CA CYS A 308 11.55 28.51 10.11
C CYS A 308 12.89 27.78 10.04
#